data_AF-A0A2I0P2B8-F1
#
_entry.id   AF-A0A2I0P2B8-F1
#
_cell.length_a   1.000
_cell.length_b   1.000
_cell.length_c   1.000
_cell.angle_alpha   90.00
_cell.angle_beta   90.00
_cell.angle_gamma   90.00
#
_symmetry.space_group_name_H-M   'P 1'
#
loop_
_entity.id
_entity.type
_entity.pdbx_description
1 polymer ?
#
loop_
_entity_poly.entity_id
_entity_poly.type
_entity_poly.pdbx_seq_one_letter_code
_entity_poly.pdbx_strand_id
1 'polypeptide(L)'
;MPSLDIESVKGLSSAEVADKIRIEGYNELPEAHKHGIFDIIFDVIREPMFILLVASGLIYFILGDVTEGIMLLSFVFVIIGITVYQEQKTERALEALRNLSSPRALVIRDGHQRRIAGREVVTGDMLILVEGDRVPADGVLLSSNNVSVDESLLTGESVPVRKIPWTEGTEAQRPGG
;
A
#
# COMPACT_ATOMS: atom_id res chain seq x y z
N MET A 1 20.20 31.04 -6.80
CA MET A 1 19.19 30.89 -5.73
C MET A 1 19.94 30.79 -4.42
N PRO A 2 19.66 31.64 -3.41
CA PRO A 2 20.31 31.49 -2.11
C PRO A 2 19.99 30.09 -1.56
N SER A 3 20.99 29.46 -0.95
CA SER A 3 20.82 28.19 -0.25
C SER A 3 19.68 28.32 0.75
N LEU A 4 18.63 27.52 0.58
CA LEU A 4 17.52 27.44 1.51
C LEU A 4 18.12 27.08 2.87
N ASP A 5 18.04 27.98 3.84
CA ASP A 5 18.63 27.75 5.16
C ASP A 5 17.73 26.83 5.96
N ILE A 6 18.07 25.54 5.94
CA ILE A 6 17.33 24.45 6.56
C ILE A 6 17.15 24.70 8.07
N GLU A 7 18.08 25.40 8.73
CA GLU A 7 18.01 25.69 10.18
C GLU A 7 16.93 26.74 10.52
N SER A 8 16.55 27.57 9.55
CA SER A 8 15.52 28.60 9.72
C SER A 8 14.09 28.11 9.44
N VAL A 9 13.96 26.92 8.84
CA VAL A 9 12.66 26.40 8.41
C VAL A 9 11.96 25.65 9.54
N LYS A 10 10.74 26.10 9.86
CA LYS A 10 9.90 25.45 10.88
C LYS A 10 9.11 24.24 10.37
N GLY A 11 8.86 24.15 9.07
CA GLY A 11 7.98 23.11 8.50
C GLY A 11 6.55 23.20 9.05
N LEU A 12 5.79 22.11 8.93
CA LEU A 12 4.42 22.03 9.45
C LEU A 12 4.40 21.77 10.96
N SER A 13 3.37 22.29 11.64
CA SER A 13 3.13 21.97 13.04
C SER A 13 2.44 20.61 13.19
N SER A 14 2.65 19.95 14.34
CA SER A 14 1.96 18.69 14.65
C SER A 14 0.42 18.81 14.61
N ALA A 15 -0.14 19.99 14.93
CA ALA A 15 -1.57 20.24 14.86
C ALA A 15 -2.10 20.29 13.42
N GLU A 16 -1.40 21.03 12.53
CA GLU A 16 -1.76 21.11 11.12
C GLU A 16 -1.68 19.75 10.42
N VAL A 17 -0.66 18.95 10.76
CA VAL A 17 -0.52 17.59 10.25
C VAL A 17 -1.70 16.72 10.69
N ALA A 18 -2.09 16.78 11.97
CA ALA A 18 -3.22 16.00 12.47
C ALA A 18 -4.53 16.38 11.78
N ASP A 19 -4.75 17.68 11.54
CA ASP A 19 -5.90 18.17 10.79
C ASP A 19 -5.88 17.70 9.32
N LYS A 20 -4.71 17.72 8.67
CA LYS A 20 -4.53 17.22 7.30
C LYS A 20 -4.81 15.72 7.19
N ILE A 21 -4.25 14.90 8.07
CA ILE A 21 -4.52 13.45 8.08
C ILE A 21 -6.02 13.18 8.28
N ARG A 22 -6.72 13.99 9.09
CA ARG A 22 -8.16 13.84 9.30
C ARG A 22 -8.98 14.17 8.04
N ILE A 23 -8.54 15.14 7.24
CA ILE A 23 -9.27 15.64 6.07
C ILE A 23 -8.91 14.85 4.79
N GLU A 24 -7.61 14.64 4.57
CA GLU A 24 -7.04 14.07 3.34
C GLU A 24 -6.79 12.56 3.48
N GLY A 25 -6.66 12.04 4.70
CA GLY A 25 -6.27 10.66 4.96
C GLY A 25 -4.75 10.46 4.99
N TYR A 26 -4.32 9.19 5.05
CA TYR A 26 -2.91 8.82 4.96
C TYR A 26 -2.43 8.79 3.51
N ASN A 27 -1.13 9.01 3.29
CA ASN A 27 -0.46 8.86 2.00
C ASN A 27 -0.25 7.37 1.67
N GLU A 28 -1.36 6.67 1.45
CA GLU A 28 -1.38 5.27 1.03
C GLU A 28 -2.24 5.13 -0.21
N LEU A 29 -1.79 4.32 -1.16
CA LEU A 29 -2.63 3.93 -2.28
C LEU A 29 -3.82 3.12 -1.75
N PRO A 30 -5.01 3.23 -2.36
CA PRO A 30 -6.15 2.42 -1.98
C PRO A 30 -5.75 0.96 -1.93
N GLU A 31 -5.98 0.30 -0.80
CA GLU A 31 -5.74 -1.13 -0.71
C GLU A 31 -6.62 -1.84 -1.76
N ALA A 32 -6.03 -2.76 -2.51
CA ALA A 32 -6.83 -3.74 -3.24
C ALA A 32 -7.79 -4.36 -2.22
N HIS A 33 -9.08 -4.41 -2.56
CA HIS A 33 -10.13 -4.78 -1.61
C HIS A 33 -9.71 -6.06 -0.87
N LYS A 34 -9.58 -5.97 0.46
CA LYS A 34 -9.38 -7.15 1.29
C LYS A 34 -10.56 -8.07 1.03
N HIS A 35 -10.32 -9.27 0.51
CA HIS A 35 -11.38 -10.25 0.34
C HIS A 35 -11.92 -10.57 1.74
N GLY A 36 -13.09 -10.04 2.05
CA GLY A 36 -13.75 -10.32 3.32
C GLY A 36 -14.05 -11.82 3.42
N ILE A 37 -14.33 -12.28 4.63
CA ILE A 37 -14.78 -13.67 4.85
C ILE A 37 -15.99 -14.00 3.96
N PHE A 38 -16.87 -13.01 3.75
CA PHE A 38 -18.02 -13.14 2.87
C PHE A 38 -17.66 -13.27 1.39
N ASP A 39 -16.64 -12.53 0.93
CA ASP A 39 -16.16 -12.61 -0.45
C ASP A 39 -15.56 -13.99 -0.72
N ILE A 40 -14.72 -14.50 0.21
CA ILE A 40 -14.14 -15.84 0.13
C ILE A 40 -15.23 -16.93 0.08
N ILE A 41 -16.25 -16.82 0.93
CA ILE A 41 -17.37 -17.78 0.93
C ILE A 41 -18.14 -17.72 -0.39
N PHE A 42 -18.39 -16.51 -0.92
CA PHE A 42 -19.12 -16.36 -2.17
C PHE A 42 -18.33 -16.90 -3.35
N ASP A 43 -17.01 -16.68 -3.37
CA ASP A 43 -16.10 -17.22 -4.37
C ASP A 43 -16.13 -18.75 -4.36
N VAL A 44 -16.03 -19.37 -3.17
CA VAL A 44 -16.12 -20.83 -2.99
C VAL A 44 -17.46 -21.39 -3.48
N ILE A 45 -18.58 -20.75 -3.15
CA ILE A 45 -19.92 -21.21 -3.59
C ILE A 45 -20.05 -21.17 -5.12
N ARG A 46 -19.37 -20.22 -5.77
CA ARG A 46 -19.39 -20.04 -7.22
C ARG A 46 -18.47 -21.02 -7.96
N GLU A 47 -17.58 -21.72 -7.24
CA GLU A 47 -16.70 -22.71 -7.85
C GLU A 47 -17.48 -23.94 -8.36
N PRO A 48 -17.25 -24.36 -9.62
CA PRO A 48 -17.94 -25.53 -10.19
C PRO A 48 -17.75 -26.81 -9.37
N MET A 49 -16.60 -26.96 -8.72
CA MET A 49 -16.29 -28.14 -7.90
C MET A 49 -17.14 -28.19 -6.63
N PHE A 50 -17.36 -27.05 -5.96
CA PHE A 50 -18.23 -26.99 -4.78
C PHE A 50 -19.68 -27.34 -5.14
N ILE A 51 -20.20 -26.77 -6.24
CA ILE A 51 -21.55 -27.06 -6.73
C ILE A 51 -21.70 -28.55 -7.06
N LEU A 52 -20.69 -29.15 -7.69
CA LEU A 52 -20.67 -30.59 -8.00
C LEU A 52 -20.73 -31.44 -6.72
N LEU A 53 -19.97 -31.08 -5.69
CA LEU A 53 -19.96 -31.79 -4.41
C LEU A 53 -21.30 -31.67 -3.67
N VAL A 54 -21.90 -30.49 -3.64
CA VAL A 54 -23.24 -30.29 -3.04
C VAL A 54 -24.30 -31.09 -3.80
N ALA A 55 -24.27 -31.07 -5.14
CA ALA A 55 -25.15 -31.88 -5.97
C ALA A 55 -24.97 -33.39 -5.72
N SER A 56 -23.72 -33.83 -5.56
CA SER A 56 -23.39 -35.23 -5.27
C SER A 56 -23.90 -35.65 -3.89
N GLY A 57 -23.71 -34.82 -2.86
CA GLY A 57 -24.27 -35.03 -1.53
C GLY A 57 -25.80 -35.14 -1.55
N LEU A 58 -26.48 -34.29 -2.35
CA LEU A 58 -27.92 -34.35 -2.52
C LEU A 58 -28.39 -35.66 -3.18
N ILE A 59 -27.64 -36.17 -4.17
CA ILE A 59 -27.90 -37.45 -4.80
C ILE A 59 -27.81 -38.60 -3.77
N TYR A 60 -26.81 -38.60 -2.90
CA TYR A 60 -26.69 -39.60 -1.83
C TYR A 60 -27.89 -39.59 -0.87
N PHE A 61 -28.40 -38.41 -0.50
CA PHE A 61 -29.62 -38.31 0.31
C PHE A 61 -30.85 -38.89 -0.42
N ILE A 62 -30.98 -38.68 -1.73
CA ILE A 62 -32.09 -39.25 -2.52
C ILE A 62 -31.98 -40.78 -2.62
N LEU A 63 -30.77 -41.32 -2.70
CA LEU A 63 -30.51 -42.77 -2.70
C LEU A 63 -30.78 -43.43 -1.32
N GLY A 64 -31.06 -42.64 -0.28
CA GLY A 64 -31.27 -43.12 1.09
C GLY A 64 -29.97 -43.33 1.88
N ASP A 65 -28.84 -42.94 1.30
CA ASP A 65 -27.52 -43.10 1.91
C ASP A 65 -27.09 -41.82 2.66
N VAL A 66 -27.75 -41.62 3.80
CA VAL A 66 -27.64 -40.40 4.61
C VAL A 66 -26.24 -40.25 5.21
N THR A 67 -25.58 -41.36 5.55
CA THR A 67 -24.27 -41.35 6.22
C THR A 67 -23.20 -40.81 5.27
N GLU A 68 -23.18 -41.28 4.03
CA GLU A 68 -22.25 -40.91 2.97
C GLU A 68 -22.45 -39.44 2.58
N GLY A 69 -23.71 -39.00 2.45
CA GLY A 69 -24.05 -37.60 2.19
C GLY A 69 -23.58 -36.64 3.30
N ILE A 70 -23.79 -37.00 4.57
CA ILE A 70 -23.33 -36.20 5.73
C ILE A 70 -21.80 -36.17 5.79
N MET A 71 -21.12 -37.31 5.56
CA MET A 71 -19.67 -37.39 5.56
C MET A 71 -19.07 -36.45 4.51
N LEU A 72 -19.59 -36.50 3.27
CA LEU A 72 -19.14 -35.64 2.18
C LEU A 72 -19.32 -34.16 2.51
N LEU A 73 -20.52 -33.75 2.95
CA LEU A 73 -20.78 -32.35 3.30
C LEU A 73 -19.90 -31.88 4.46
N SER A 74 -19.67 -32.72 5.46
CA SER A 74 -18.76 -32.41 6.57
C SER A 74 -17.33 -32.15 6.09
N PHE A 75 -16.81 -32.97 5.17
CA PHE A 75 -15.48 -32.74 4.59
C PHE A 75 -15.40 -31.42 3.84
N VAL A 76 -16.44 -31.09 3.07
CA VAL A 76 -16.52 -29.81 2.35
C VAL A 76 -16.44 -28.64 3.33
N PHE A 77 -17.23 -28.64 4.40
CA PHE A 77 -17.19 -27.58 5.41
C PHE A 77 -15.80 -27.44 6.08
N VAL A 78 -15.15 -28.56 6.39
CA VAL A 78 -13.79 -28.55 6.96
C VAL A 78 -12.78 -27.93 5.99
N ILE A 79 -12.82 -28.33 4.71
CA ILE A 79 -11.93 -27.79 3.68
C ILE A 79 -12.14 -26.29 3.53
N ILE A 80 -13.39 -25.82 3.47
CA ILE A 80 -13.70 -24.39 3.38
C ILE A 80 -13.15 -23.63 4.58
N GLY A 81 -13.34 -24.15 5.80
CA GLY A 81 -12.79 -23.55 7.00
C GLY A 81 -11.27 -23.43 6.96
N ILE A 82 -10.58 -24.47 6.46
CA ILE A 82 -9.12 -24.44 6.25
C ILE A 82 -8.74 -23.40 5.21
N THR A 83 -9.43 -23.33 4.07
CA THR A 83 -9.18 -22.35 3.01
C THR A 83 -9.32 -20.92 3.52
N VAL A 84 -10.40 -20.60 4.22
CA VAL A 84 -10.64 -19.26 4.81
C VAL A 84 -9.53 -18.90 5.79
N TYR A 85 -9.09 -19.85 6.62
CA TYR A 85 -8.02 -19.61 7.58
C TYR A 85 -6.65 -19.38 6.89
N GLN A 86 -6.35 -20.14 5.84
CA GLN A 86 -5.12 -20.01 5.06
C GLN A 86 -5.05 -18.68 4.32
N GLU A 87 -6.18 -18.25 3.73
CA GLU A 87 -6.26 -16.97 3.01
C GLU A 87 -6.00 -15.80 3.95
N GLN A 88 -6.71 -15.74 5.09
CA GLN A 88 -6.49 -14.70 6.10
C GLN A 88 -5.07 -14.67 6.64
N LYS A 89 -4.47 -15.85 6.87
CA LYS A 89 -3.09 -15.93 7.36
C LYS A 89 -2.11 -15.37 6.33
N THR A 90 -2.33 -15.68 5.05
CA THR A 90 -1.48 -15.22 3.94
C THR A 90 -1.60 -13.70 3.77
N GLU A 91 -2.83 -13.18 3.77
CA GLU A 91 -3.09 -11.75 3.66
C GLU A 91 -2.43 -10.97 4.81
N ARG A 92 -2.58 -11.43 6.06
CA ARG A 92 -1.92 -10.80 7.23
C ARG A 92 -0.40 -10.83 7.13
N ALA A 93 0.18 -11.91 6.60
CA ALA A 93 1.63 -12.00 6.41
C ALA A 93 2.10 -10.99 5.36
N LEU A 94 1.36 -10.84 4.25
CA LEU A 94 1.65 -9.83 3.22
C LEU A 94 1.52 -8.41 3.76
N GLU A 95 0.48 -8.12 4.54
CA GLU A 95 0.27 -6.80 5.17
C GLU A 95 1.42 -6.46 6.14
N ALA A 96 1.86 -7.42 6.96
CA ALA A 96 3.00 -7.23 7.86
C ALA A 96 4.31 -6.97 7.10
N LEU A 97 4.57 -7.71 6.02
CA LEU A 97 5.74 -7.50 5.15
C LEU A 97 5.71 -6.12 4.48
N ARG A 98 4.54 -5.68 4.00
CA ARG A 98 4.35 -4.35 3.42
C ARG A 98 4.63 -3.25 4.43
N ASN A 99 4.12 -3.40 5.66
CA ASN A 99 4.35 -2.43 6.74
C ASN A 99 5.82 -2.35 7.18
N LEU A 100 6.53 -3.48 7.23
CA LEU A 100 7.96 -3.53 7.54
C LEU A 100 8.83 -2.88 6.45
N SER A 101 8.39 -2.96 5.20
CA SER A 101 9.14 -2.45 4.05
C SER A 101 8.80 -1.00 3.69
N SER A 102 7.85 -0.37 4.40
CA SER A 102 7.41 0.99 4.09
C SER A 102 8.58 1.97 4.28
N PRO A 103 8.97 2.71 3.23
CA PRO A 103 10.09 3.64 3.33
C PRO A 103 9.80 4.72 4.36
N ARG A 104 10.79 5.01 5.21
CA ARG A 104 10.70 6.10 6.17
C ARG A 104 11.09 7.41 5.51
N ALA A 105 10.31 8.45 5.72
CA ALA A 105 10.59 9.80 5.24
C ALA A 105 11.27 10.63 6.35
N LEU A 106 12.27 11.44 5.99
CA LEU A 106 12.83 12.46 6.87
C LEU A 106 12.12 13.78 6.56
N VAL A 107 11.42 14.33 7.55
CA VAL A 107 10.65 15.59 7.43
C VAL A 107 11.14 16.63 8.42
N ILE A 108 10.86 17.90 8.13
CA ILE A 108 10.97 19.01 9.09
C ILE A 108 9.56 19.34 9.58
N ARG A 109 9.31 19.16 10.88
CA ARG A 109 8.05 19.51 11.55
C ARG A 109 8.35 20.16 12.90
N ASP A 110 7.56 21.16 13.28
CA ASP A 110 7.76 21.94 14.51
C ASP A 110 9.20 22.47 14.68
N GLY A 111 9.92 22.74 13.58
CA GLY A 111 11.31 23.19 13.56
C GLY A 111 12.36 22.10 13.79
N HIS A 112 11.96 20.83 13.84
CA HIS A 112 12.85 19.72 14.09
C HIS A 112 12.80 18.68 12.97
N GLN A 113 13.96 18.10 12.66
CA GLN A 113 14.05 16.96 11.75
C GLN A 113 13.56 15.69 12.44
N ARG A 114 12.65 14.96 11.80
CA ARG A 114 12.07 13.71 12.34
C ARG A 114 11.90 12.67 11.25
N ARG A 115 12.25 11.41 11.55
CA ARG A 115 11.90 10.27 10.68
C ARG A 115 10.51 9.72 10.99
N ILE A 116 9.59 9.87 10.05
CA ILE A 116 8.22 9.36 10.12
C ILE A 116 8.02 8.20 9.14
N ALA A 117 6.90 7.50 9.24
CA ALA A 117 6.51 6.52 8.22
C ALA A 117 6.11 7.26 6.93
N GLY A 118 6.45 6.73 5.74
CA GLY A 118 6.13 7.38 4.46
C GLY A 118 4.62 7.65 4.27
N ARG A 119 3.77 6.79 4.85
CA ARG A 119 2.31 6.96 4.87
C ARG A 119 1.81 8.19 5.65
N GLU A 120 2.62 8.70 6.58
CA GLU A 120 2.28 9.84 7.42
C GLU A 120 2.71 11.17 6.79
N VAL A 121 3.34 11.13 5.61
CA VAL A 121 3.65 12.32 4.82
C VAL A 121 2.34 12.95 4.36
N VAL A 122 2.21 14.26 4.53
CA VAL A 122 1.02 15.03 4.14
C VAL A 122 1.39 16.11 3.14
N THR A 123 0.39 16.60 2.41
CA THR A 123 0.61 17.72 1.48
C THR A 123 1.13 18.96 2.21
N GLY A 124 2.25 19.52 1.71
CA GLY A 124 2.94 20.66 2.32
C GLY A 124 4.07 20.29 3.29
N ASP A 125 4.33 19.00 3.55
CA ASP A 125 5.53 18.61 4.29
C ASP A 125 6.80 19.04 3.56
N MET A 126 7.80 19.45 4.34
CA MET A 126 9.16 19.63 3.84
C MET A 126 9.97 18.36 4.08
N LEU A 127 10.35 17.72 2.99
CA LEU A 127 11.12 16.48 2.98
C LEU A 127 12.60 16.78 2.78
N ILE A 128 13.44 16.05 3.52
CA ILE A 128 14.88 16.00 3.29
C ILE A 128 15.18 14.62 2.71
N LEU A 129 15.75 14.59 1.50
CA LEU A 129 16.16 13.36 0.84
C LEU A 129 17.69 13.28 0.84
N VAL A 130 18.23 12.15 1.26
CA VAL A 130 19.66 11.83 1.13
C VAL A 130 19.87 10.71 0.11
N GLU A 131 21.14 10.46 -0.23
CA GLU A 131 21.50 9.37 -1.13
C GLU A 131 20.94 8.02 -0.63
N GLY A 132 20.28 7.29 -1.53
CA GLY A 132 19.66 5.99 -1.23
C GLY A 132 18.25 6.07 -0.65
N ASP A 133 17.73 7.25 -0.29
CA ASP A 133 16.33 7.38 0.11
C ASP A 133 15.40 7.19 -1.10
N ARG A 134 14.25 6.57 -0.85
CA ARG A 134 13.14 6.57 -1.81
C ARG A 134 12.31 7.84 -1.64
N VAL A 135 11.89 8.43 -2.76
CA VAL A 135 10.97 9.57 -2.76
C VAL A 135 9.60 9.11 -2.22
N PRO A 136 9.11 9.64 -1.07
CA PRO A 136 7.94 9.08 -0.39
C PRO A 136 6.61 9.58 -0.94
N ALA A 137 6.60 10.73 -1.60
CA ALA A 137 5.44 11.36 -2.21
C ALA A 137 5.89 12.30 -3.33
N ASP A 138 4.99 12.60 -4.26
CA ASP A 138 5.22 13.61 -5.29
C ASP A 138 5.42 14.99 -4.64
N GLY A 139 6.36 15.76 -5.16
CA GLY A 139 6.72 17.04 -4.56
C GLY A 139 7.55 17.92 -5.47
N VAL A 140 7.79 19.13 -5.00
CA VAL A 140 8.56 20.15 -5.69
C VAL A 140 9.96 20.24 -5.08
N LEU A 141 11.00 20.11 -5.91
CA LEU A 141 12.38 20.23 -5.46
C LEU A 141 12.71 21.70 -5.19
N LEU A 142 12.87 22.09 -3.93
CA LEU A 142 13.14 23.48 -3.55
C LEU A 142 14.64 23.83 -3.55
N SER A 143 15.47 22.86 -3.16
CA SER A 143 16.92 23.00 -3.10
C SER A 143 17.57 21.64 -3.33
N SER A 144 18.72 21.61 -3.99
CA SER A 144 19.43 20.38 -4.27
C SER A 144 20.93 20.61 -4.40
N ASN A 145 21.71 19.58 -4.05
CA ASN A 145 23.13 19.52 -4.35
C ASN A 145 23.37 18.34 -5.31
N ASN A 146 23.27 18.61 -6.61
CA ASN A 146 23.51 17.64 -7.68
C ASN A 146 22.70 16.33 -7.56
N VAL A 147 21.38 16.47 -7.36
CA VAL A 147 20.45 15.34 -7.24
C VAL A 147 20.14 14.73 -8.59
N SER A 148 20.24 13.40 -8.66
CA SER A 148 19.73 12.57 -9.75
C SER A 148 18.80 11.51 -9.17
N VAL A 149 17.72 11.19 -9.88
CA VAL A 149 16.69 10.25 -9.44
C VAL A 149 16.61 9.11 -10.44
N ASP A 150 16.50 7.88 -9.94
CA ASP A 150 16.19 6.71 -10.75
C ASP A 150 14.66 6.66 -10.99
N GLU A 151 14.26 6.84 -12.24
CA GLU A 151 12.85 6.81 -12.67
C GLU A 151 12.47 5.51 -13.38
N SER A 152 13.29 4.45 -13.27
CA SER A 152 13.07 3.16 -13.94
C SER A 152 11.73 2.52 -13.59
N LEU A 153 11.19 2.77 -12.39
CA LEU A 153 9.85 2.29 -12.00
C LEU A 153 8.72 2.93 -12.81
N LEU A 154 8.94 4.12 -13.36
CA LEU A 154 7.96 4.89 -14.15
C LEU A 154 8.20 4.75 -15.65
N THR A 155 9.46 4.74 -16.07
CA THR A 155 9.86 4.82 -17.50
C THR A 155 10.37 3.50 -18.07
N GLY A 156 10.82 2.58 -17.21
CA GLY A 156 11.53 1.36 -17.61
C GLY A 156 13.02 1.55 -17.91
N GLU A 157 13.51 2.78 -17.90
CA GLU A 157 14.90 3.12 -18.20
C GLU A 157 15.72 3.31 -16.92
N SER A 158 16.84 2.60 -16.76
CA SER A 158 17.69 2.66 -15.56
C SER A 158 18.68 3.85 -15.54
N VAL A 159 18.59 4.76 -16.50
CA VAL A 159 19.49 5.92 -16.57
C VAL A 159 19.02 6.99 -15.57
N PRO A 160 19.86 7.41 -14.60
CA PRO A 160 19.46 8.42 -13.63
C PRO A 160 19.17 9.78 -14.28
N VAL A 161 18.04 10.39 -13.93
CA VAL A 161 17.61 11.69 -14.46
C VAL A 161 17.98 12.78 -13.45
N ARG A 162 18.75 13.77 -13.89
CA ARG A 162 19.14 14.91 -13.05
C ARG A 162 17.93 15.81 -12.80
N LYS A 163 17.70 16.19 -11.54
CA LYS A 163 16.60 17.09 -11.16
C LYS A 163 17.13 18.48 -10.82
N ILE A 164 16.39 19.49 -11.25
CA ILE A 164 16.70 20.91 -11.00
C ILE A 164 15.67 21.49 -10.00
N PRO A 165 16.10 22.40 -9.11
CA PRO A 165 15.18 23.10 -8.24
C PRO A 165 14.14 23.87 -9.06
N TRP A 166 12.89 23.79 -8.62
CA TRP A 166 11.80 24.54 -9.22
C TRP A 166 12.00 26.04 -9.02
N THR A 167 11.73 26.80 -10.07
CA THR A 167 11.71 28.26 -10.07
C THR A 167 10.38 28.73 -10.64
N GLU A 168 9.89 29.91 -10.24
CA GLU A 168 8.67 30.49 -10.83
C GLU A 168 8.73 30.48 -12.36
N GLY A 169 7.75 29.84 -12.99
CA GLY A 169 7.69 29.64 -14.45
C GLY A 169 8.25 28.31 -14.97
N THR A 170 8.77 27.44 -14.11
CA THR A 170 9.21 26.09 -14.51
C THR A 170 7.99 25.18 -14.68
N GLU A 171 7.75 24.69 -15.91
CA GLU A 171 6.75 23.67 -16.17
C GLU A 171 7.17 22.31 -15.58
N ALA A 172 6.19 21.48 -15.20
CA ALA A 172 6.46 20.14 -14.73
C ALA A 172 7.11 19.30 -15.84
N GLN A 173 8.35 18.88 -15.63
CA GLN A 173 9.04 17.98 -16.54
C GLN A 173 8.41 16.58 -16.48
N ARG A 174 8.29 15.93 -17.64
CA ARG A 174 7.83 14.54 -17.70
C ARG A 174 8.94 13.61 -17.17
N PRO A 175 8.58 12.47 -16.58
CA PRO A 175 9.55 11.43 -16.25
C PRO A 175 10.34 10.99 -17.49
N GLY A 176 11.63 10.68 -17.32
CA GLY A 176 12.54 10.24 -18.38
C GLY A 176 13.50 11.30 -18.91
N GLY A 177 13.35 12.56 -18.47
CA GLY A 177 14.19 13.69 -18.90
C GLY A 177 13.51 14.60 -19.92
#